data_AF-A0A7C5T9S7-F1
#
_entry.id   AF-A0A7C5T9S7-F1
#
_cell.length_a   1.000
_cell.length_b   1.000
_cell.length_c   1.000
_cell.angle_alpha   90.00
_cell.angle_beta   90.00
_cell.angle_gamma   90.00
#
_symmetry.space_group_name_H-M   'P 1'
#
loop_
_entity.id
_entity.type
_entity.pdbx_description
1 polymer ?
#
loop_
_entity_poly.entity_id
_entity_poly.type
_entity_poly.pdbx_seq_one_letter_code
_entity_poly.pdbx_strand_id
1 'polypeptide(L)'
;KGMGGALTREKVVAAASKKLIIIADCTKKTMRLGENGQPVPIEVLPFAAALVIRTINTLGGKAHVREGSGKVGPVITDNGNFIIDADFGPVENPAELERKLKEVPGIVETGLFIGMTDIAYIGSPGGVEKLERKK
;
A
#
# COMPACT_ATOMS: atom_id res chain seq x y z
N LYS A 1 -0.77 2.11 2.71
CA LYS A 1 0.45 1.95 3.56
C LYS A 1 1.67 1.73 2.67
N GLY A 2 2.88 1.52 3.21
CA GLY A 2 4.06 1.13 2.41
C GLY A 2 4.95 2.26 1.88
N MET A 3 4.63 3.54 2.15
CA MET A 3 5.51 4.65 1.73
C MET A 3 6.90 4.59 2.37
N GLY A 4 7.00 4.06 3.60
CA GLY A 4 8.29 3.82 4.28
C GLY A 4 9.03 2.55 3.85
N GLY A 5 8.47 1.76 2.91
CA GLY A 5 9.14 0.58 2.36
C GLY A 5 9.09 -0.71 3.19
N ALA A 6 8.35 -0.73 4.29
CA ALA A 6 8.23 -1.90 5.17
C ALA A 6 6.90 -2.68 5.03
N LEU A 7 6.15 -2.48 3.93
CA LEU A 7 4.75 -2.93 3.82
C LEU A 7 4.53 -4.42 4.13
N THR A 8 5.42 -5.31 3.69
CA THR A 8 5.28 -6.74 3.92
C THR A 8 5.37 -7.07 5.40
N ARG A 9 6.40 -6.55 6.09
CA ARG A 9 6.58 -6.77 7.53
C ARG A 9 5.44 -6.14 8.33
N GLU A 10 4.99 -4.94 7.95
CA GLU A 10 3.81 -4.29 8.54
C GLU A 10 2.55 -5.14 8.40
N LYS A 11 2.29 -5.73 7.22
CA LYS A 11 1.08 -6.53 6.96
C LYS A 11 1.13 -7.86 7.71
N VAL A 12 2.29 -8.51 7.80
CA VAL A 12 2.49 -9.72 8.61
C VAL A 12 2.21 -9.45 10.09
N VAL A 13 2.77 -8.38 10.66
CA VAL A 13 2.54 -8.00 12.07
C VAL A 13 1.06 -7.66 12.30
N ALA A 14 0.43 -6.95 11.36
CA ALA A 14 -0.99 -6.64 11.43
C ALA A 14 -1.86 -7.91 11.42
N ALA A 15 -1.57 -8.87 10.55
CA ALA A 15 -2.30 -10.14 10.47
C ALA A 15 -2.11 -11.02 11.73
N ALA A 16 -0.96 -10.94 12.39
CA ALA A 16 -0.69 -11.66 13.64
C ALA A 16 -1.31 -10.97 14.88
N SER A 17 -1.83 -9.76 14.74
CA SER A 17 -2.36 -8.96 15.85
C SER A 17 -3.80 -9.34 16.18
N LYS A 18 -4.16 -9.25 17.47
CA LYS A 18 -5.57 -9.39 17.91
C LYS A 18 -6.41 -8.16 17.57
N LYS A 19 -5.77 -7.00 17.45
CA LYS A 19 -6.37 -5.71 17.11
C LYS A 19 -5.37 -4.88 16.32
N LEU A 20 -5.80 -4.38 15.16
CA LEU A 20 -5.05 -3.41 14.38
C LEU A 20 -5.60 -2.01 14.63
N ILE A 21 -4.77 -1.15 15.23
CA ILE A 21 -5.07 0.25 15.47
C ILE A 21 -4.22 1.11 14.53
N ILE A 22 -4.85 1.99 13.76
CA ILE A 22 -4.17 2.96 12.90
C ILE A 22 -4.25 4.34 13.55
N ILE A 23 -3.13 5.07 13.53
CA ILE A 23 -3.06 6.47 13.93
C ILE A 23 -2.62 7.27 12.72
N ALA A 24 -3.34 8.32 12.39
CA ALA A 24 -3.03 9.20 11.27
C ALA A 24 -3.50 10.63 11.53
N ASP A 25 -2.92 11.60 10.83
CA ASP A 25 -3.45 12.95 10.80
C ASP A 25 -4.62 13.08 9.81
N CYS A 26 -5.39 14.16 9.92
CA CYS A 26 -6.59 14.38 9.11
C CYS A 26 -6.33 14.44 7.59
N THR A 27 -5.10 14.72 7.13
CA THR A 27 -4.77 14.71 5.68
C THR A 27 -4.78 13.30 5.08
N LYS A 28 -4.79 12.25 5.91
CA LYS A 28 -4.81 10.85 5.47
C LYS A 28 -6.21 10.28 5.33
N LYS A 29 -7.25 11.01 5.78
CA LYS A 29 -8.65 10.58 5.65
C LYS A 29 -9.15 11.00 4.27
N THR A 30 -9.47 10.01 3.44
CA THR A 30 -9.95 10.19 2.06
C THR A 30 -11.31 9.54 1.87
N MET A 31 -12.08 10.04 0.90
CA MET A 31 -13.34 9.40 0.48
C MET A 31 -13.06 8.15 -0.33
N ARG A 32 -12.05 8.21 -1.20
CA ARG A 32 -11.57 7.06 -1.99
C ARG A 32 -10.05 6.93 -1.87
N LEU A 33 -9.56 5.69 -1.90
CA LEU A 33 -8.12 5.47 -1.98
C LEU A 33 -7.60 5.96 -3.32
N GLY A 34 -6.42 6.57 -3.34
CA GLY A 34 -5.77 7.08 -4.55
C GLY A 34 -6.34 8.39 -5.10
N GLU A 35 -7.40 8.97 -4.51
CA GLU A 35 -8.00 10.22 -5.01
C GLU A 35 -7.07 11.44 -4.97
N ASN A 36 -6.09 11.43 -4.06
CA ASN A 36 -5.07 12.47 -3.92
C ASN A 36 -3.78 12.14 -4.67
N GLY A 37 -3.82 11.24 -5.65
CA GLY A 37 -2.64 10.79 -6.40
C GLY A 37 -1.64 9.99 -5.56
N GLN A 38 -2.07 9.45 -4.41
CA GLN A 38 -1.21 8.59 -3.59
C GLN A 38 -1.10 7.22 -4.26
N PRO A 39 0.10 6.78 -4.67
CA PRO A 39 0.27 5.48 -5.29
C PRO A 39 0.07 4.36 -4.28
N VAL A 40 -0.18 3.15 -4.79
CA VAL A 40 -0.11 1.90 -4.06
C VAL A 40 1.33 1.35 -4.16
N PRO A 41 2.08 1.30 -3.05
CA PRO A 41 3.39 0.64 -3.03
C PRO A 41 3.20 -0.87 -3.12
N ILE A 42 3.99 -1.54 -3.95
CA ILE A 42 3.92 -2.99 -4.19
C ILE A 42 5.33 -3.54 -4.09
N GLU A 43 5.56 -4.44 -3.13
CA GLU A 43 6.84 -5.13 -2.97
C GLU A 43 6.92 -6.29 -3.96
N VAL A 44 8.01 -6.37 -4.72
CA VAL A 44 8.15 -7.34 -5.81
C VAL A 44 9.52 -7.99 -5.83
N LEU A 45 9.56 -9.25 -6.27
CA LEU A 45 10.81 -9.93 -6.58
C LEU A 45 11.56 -9.15 -7.68
N PRO A 46 12.84 -8.80 -7.50
CA PRO A 46 13.57 -7.94 -8.44
C PRO A 46 13.52 -8.41 -9.90
N PHE A 47 13.69 -9.71 -10.15
CA PHE A 47 13.68 -10.27 -11.51
C PHE A 47 12.29 -10.22 -12.17
N ALA A 48 11.22 -10.10 -11.39
CA ALA A 48 9.84 -10.07 -11.87
C ALA A 48 9.32 -8.64 -12.11
N ALA A 49 10.08 -7.59 -11.74
CA ALA A 49 9.62 -6.21 -11.78
C ALA A 49 9.04 -5.79 -13.14
N ALA A 50 9.70 -6.16 -14.24
CA ALA A 50 9.22 -5.83 -15.59
C ALA A 50 7.87 -6.49 -15.94
N LEU A 51 7.64 -7.74 -15.50
CA LEU A 51 6.35 -8.43 -15.68
C LEU A 51 5.27 -7.74 -14.84
N VAL A 52 5.58 -7.44 -13.58
CA VAL A 52 4.62 -6.80 -12.67
C VAL A 52 4.22 -5.42 -13.18
N ILE A 53 5.16 -4.58 -13.63
CA ILE A 53 4.88 -3.26 -14.22
C ILE A 53 3.90 -3.39 -15.39
N ARG A 54 4.20 -4.29 -16.35
CA ARG A 54 3.31 -4.49 -17.51
C ARG A 54 1.91 -4.92 -17.08
N THR A 55 1.82 -5.84 -16.13
CA THR A 55 0.54 -6.35 -15.64
C THR A 55 -0.28 -5.27 -14.93
N ILE A 56 0.36 -4.47 -14.08
CA ILE A 56 -0.28 -3.32 -13.41
C ILE A 56 -0.78 -2.31 -14.44
N ASN A 57 -0.01 -2.03 -15.49
CA ASN A 57 -0.43 -1.13 -16.55
C ASN A 57 -1.66 -1.65 -17.29
N THR A 58 -1.77 -2.96 -17.52
CA THR A 58 -2.98 -3.60 -18.06
C THR A 58 -4.18 -3.53 -17.10
N LEU A 59 -3.94 -3.54 -15.79
CA LEU A 59 -4.96 -3.33 -14.75
C LEU A 59 -5.39 -1.85 -14.61
N GLY A 60 -4.85 -0.94 -15.43
CA GLY A 60 -5.20 0.48 -15.45
C GLY A 60 -4.33 1.35 -14.53
N GLY A 61 -3.29 0.79 -13.91
CA GLY A 61 -2.34 1.56 -13.11
C GLY A 61 -1.23 2.20 -13.93
N LYS A 62 -0.52 3.17 -13.36
CA LYS A 62 0.75 3.70 -13.86
C LYS A 62 1.85 3.30 -12.90
N ALA A 63 2.63 2.29 -13.28
CA ALA A 63 3.63 1.68 -12.40
C ALA A 63 5.05 2.11 -12.75
N HIS A 64 5.85 2.42 -11.73
CA HIS A 64 7.29 2.64 -11.86
C HIS A 64 8.05 2.06 -10.67
N VAL A 65 9.31 1.68 -10.89
CA VAL A 65 10.19 1.26 -9.80
C VAL A 65 10.50 2.47 -8.93
N ARG A 66 10.41 2.32 -7.60
CA ARG A 66 10.77 3.36 -6.66
C ARG A 66 12.29 3.54 -6.62
N GLU A 67 12.76 4.72 -6.98
CA GLU A 67 14.18 5.08 -6.93
C GLU A 67 14.61 5.51 -5.51
N GLY A 68 15.85 5.16 -5.15
CA GLY A 68 16.46 5.59 -3.90
C GLY A 68 16.91 7.05 -3.94
N SER A 69 16.69 7.80 -2.86
CA SER A 69 17.16 9.19 -2.76
C SER A 69 18.65 9.33 -2.42
N GLY A 70 19.25 8.30 -1.80
CA GLY A 70 20.64 8.32 -1.31
C GLY A 70 21.65 7.52 -2.13
N LYS A 71 21.21 6.82 -3.18
CA LYS A 71 22.06 6.04 -4.07
C LYS A 71 21.40 5.91 -5.45
N VAL A 72 22.21 5.72 -6.49
CA VAL A 72 21.69 5.39 -7.82
C VAL A 72 21.03 4.01 -7.77
N GLY A 73 19.81 3.93 -8.31
CA GLY A 73 19.06 2.69 -8.45
C GLY A 73 17.93 2.51 -7.42
N PRO A 74 17.26 1.35 -7.49
CA PRO A 74 16.01 1.12 -6.76
C PRO A 74 16.15 1.12 -5.24
N VAL A 75 15.06 1.49 -4.57
CA VAL A 75 14.86 1.18 -3.16
C VAL A 75 14.81 -0.33 -2.99
N ILE A 76 15.61 -0.82 -2.04
CA ILE A 76 15.64 -2.23 -1.63
C ILE A 76 14.94 -2.32 -0.27
N THR A 77 13.93 -3.18 -0.16
CA THR A 77 13.25 -3.44 1.11
C THR A 77 14.14 -4.22 2.06
N ASP A 78 13.77 -4.28 3.34
CA ASP A 78 14.41 -5.16 4.33
C ASP A 78 14.46 -6.64 3.90
N ASN A 79 13.55 -7.06 3.02
CA ASN A 79 13.49 -8.43 2.51
C ASN A 79 14.31 -8.62 1.22
N GLY A 80 15.05 -7.61 0.76
CA GLY A 80 15.87 -7.68 -0.46
C GLY A 80 15.08 -7.48 -1.77
N ASN A 81 13.84 -7.01 -1.69
CA ASN A 81 12.95 -6.83 -2.84
C ASN A 81 12.94 -5.40 -3.36
N PHE A 82 12.36 -5.18 -4.54
CA PHE A 82 12.07 -3.85 -5.05
C PHE A 82 10.68 -3.38 -4.61
N ILE A 83 10.47 -2.07 -4.70
CA ILE A 83 9.14 -1.48 -4.58
C ILE A 83 8.75 -0.89 -5.94
N ILE A 84 7.54 -1.21 -6.39
CA ILE A 84 6.87 -0.52 -7.48
C ILE A 84 5.81 0.38 -6.88
N ASP A 85 5.82 1.66 -7.26
CA ASP A 85 4.73 2.59 -6.98
C ASP A 85 3.75 2.60 -8.15
N ALA A 86 2.51 2.22 -7.87
CA ALA A 86 1.45 2.13 -8.86
C ALA A 86 0.34 3.13 -8.57
N ASP A 87 0.16 4.12 -9.43
CA ASP A 87 -0.95 5.06 -9.37
C ASP A 87 -2.15 4.51 -10.14
N PHE A 88 -3.26 4.24 -9.45
CA PHE A 88 -4.52 3.77 -10.04
C PHE A 88 -5.58 4.88 -10.10
N GLY A 89 -5.25 6.12 -9.69
CA GLY A 89 -6.23 7.17 -9.43
C GLY A 89 -7.22 6.77 -8.32
N PRO A 90 -8.42 7.37 -8.29
CA PRO A 90 -9.48 6.97 -7.38
C PRO A 90 -9.88 5.49 -7.58
N VAL A 91 -9.66 4.66 -6.57
CA VAL A 91 -9.94 3.23 -6.62
C VAL A 91 -11.38 2.96 -6.19
N GLU A 92 -12.23 2.52 -7.13
CA GLU A 92 -13.65 2.20 -6.87
C GLU A 92 -13.82 0.95 -5.98
N ASN A 93 -13.05 -0.11 -6.25
CA ASN A 93 -13.13 -1.36 -5.48
C ASN A 93 -11.74 -1.79 -4.97
N PRO A 94 -11.31 -1.27 -3.80
CA PRO A 94 -10.00 -1.59 -3.23
C PRO A 94 -9.80 -3.08 -2.93
N ALA A 95 -10.85 -3.79 -2.52
CA ALA A 95 -10.78 -5.22 -2.20
C ALA A 95 -10.51 -6.06 -3.45
N GLU A 96 -11.19 -5.74 -4.56
CA GLU A 96 -10.96 -6.42 -5.83
C GLU A 96 -9.59 -6.09 -6.42
N LEU A 97 -9.17 -4.83 -6.35
CA LEU A 97 -7.82 -4.44 -6.78
C LEU A 97 -6.75 -5.22 -6.00
N GLU A 98 -6.91 -5.32 -4.67
CA GLU A 98 -5.99 -6.09 -3.84
C GLU A 98 -5.93 -7.56 -4.26
N ARG A 99 -7.09 -8.20 -4.47
CA ARG A 99 -7.15 -9.59 -4.94
C ARG A 99 -6.43 -9.76 -6.28
N LYS A 100 -6.72 -8.90 -7.26
CA LYS A 100 -6.09 -8.95 -8.59
C LYS A 100 -4.57 -8.78 -8.51
N LEU A 101 -4.08 -7.88 -7.65
CA LEU A 101 -2.64 -7.70 -7.45
C LEU A 101 -2.00 -8.92 -6.79
N LYS A 102 -2.61 -9.50 -5.76
CA LYS A 102 -2.08 -10.71 -5.09
C LYS A 102 -2.01 -11.94 -6.00
N GLU A 103 -2.76 -11.97 -7.10
CA GLU A 103 -2.72 -13.04 -8.10
C GLU A 103 -1.54 -12.92 -9.09
N VAL A 104 -0.83 -11.80 -9.14
CA VAL A 104 0.28 -11.58 -10.08
C VAL A 104 1.57 -12.25 -9.59
N PRO A 105 2.16 -13.20 -10.36
CA PRO A 105 3.44 -13.80 -10.00
C PRO A 105 4.55 -12.76 -9.86
N GLY A 106 5.30 -12.83 -8.76
CA GLY A 106 6.38 -11.92 -8.43
C GLY A 106 5.99 -10.75 -7.52
N ILE A 107 4.69 -10.51 -7.31
CA ILE A 107 4.24 -9.64 -6.22
C ILE A 107 4.39 -10.40 -4.89
N VAL A 108 5.13 -9.81 -3.96
CA VAL A 108 5.31 -10.30 -2.59
C VAL A 108 4.16 -9.79 -1.73
N GLU A 109 3.96 -8.47 -1.72
CA GLU A 109 2.88 -7.83 -0.97
C GLU A 109 2.50 -6.46 -1.53
N THR A 110 1.34 -5.94 -1.14
CA THR A 110 0.85 -4.62 -1.53
C THR A 110 0.66 -3.67 -0.33
N GLY A 111 0.58 -2.38 -0.60
CA GLY A 111 0.27 -1.34 0.37
C GLY A 111 -1.21 -1.23 0.74
N LEU A 112 -2.10 -2.08 0.18
CA LEU A 112 -3.53 -2.10 0.46
C LEU A 112 -3.84 -2.98 1.68
N PHE A 113 -4.27 -2.37 2.78
CA PHE A 113 -4.59 -3.06 4.03
C PHE A 113 -6.11 -3.14 4.19
N ILE A 114 -6.75 -3.85 3.27
CA ILE A 114 -8.21 -3.85 3.14
C ILE A 114 -8.83 -4.77 4.19
N GLY A 115 -9.81 -4.26 4.94
CA GLY A 115 -10.54 -5.06 5.92
C GLY A 115 -9.68 -5.59 7.07
N MET A 116 -8.55 -4.94 7.39
CA MET A 116 -7.68 -5.33 8.50
C MET A 116 -7.86 -4.44 9.74
N THR A 117 -8.17 -3.16 9.57
CA THR A 117 -8.20 -2.18 10.66
C THR A 117 -9.44 -2.34 11.55
N ASP A 118 -9.23 -2.39 12.86
CA ASP A 118 -10.32 -2.41 13.86
C ASP A 118 -10.66 -1.00 14.33
N ILE A 119 -9.64 -0.17 14.59
CA ILE A 119 -9.78 1.19 15.11
C ILE A 119 -8.86 2.13 14.34
N ALA A 120 -9.35 3.31 13.97
CA ALA A 120 -8.53 4.40 13.48
C ALA A 120 -8.70 5.65 14.36
N TYR A 121 -7.59 6.20 14.83
CA TYR A 121 -7.54 7.50 15.51
C TYR A 121 -7.03 8.55 14.53
N ILE A 122 -7.86 9.55 14.24
CA ILE A 122 -7.56 10.62 13.29
C ILE A 122 -7.33 11.91 14.08
N GLY A 123 -6.08 12.36 14.10
CA GLY A 123 -5.68 13.61 14.75
C GLY A 123 -5.97 14.82 13.88
N SER A 124 -6.60 15.84 14.46
CA SER A 124 -6.84 17.15 13.85
C SER A 124 -6.50 18.26 14.84
N PRO A 125 -6.35 19.53 14.41
CA PRO A 125 -6.18 20.65 15.33
C PRO A 125 -7.30 20.77 16.38
N GLY A 126 -8.50 20.29 16.07
CA GLY A 126 -9.66 20.30 16.98
C GLY A 126 -9.75 19.09 17.92
N GLY A 127 -8.81 18.16 17.87
CA GLY A 127 -8.80 16.95 18.70
C GLY A 127 -8.70 15.65 17.90
N VAL A 128 -9.00 14.53 18.55
CA VAL A 128 -8.87 13.18 17.98
C VAL A 128 -10.25 12.58 17.71
N GLU A 129 -10.51 12.21 16.45
CA GLU A 129 -11.67 11.42 16.06
C GLU A 129 -11.33 9.92 16.18
N LYS A 130 -12.23 9.14 16.79
CA LYS A 130 -12.11 7.67 16.85
C LYS A 130 -13.11 7.04 15.89
N LEU A 131 -12.62 6.26 14.95
CA LEU A 131 -13.39 5.44 14.03
C LEU A 131 -13.24 3.96 14.41
N GLU A 132 -14.35 3.25 14.54
CA GLU A 132 -14.35 1.82 14.84
C GLU A 132 -15.05 1.06 13.72
N ARG A 133 -14.45 -0.07 13.31
CA ARG A 133 -15.07 -0.97 12.34
C ARG A 133 -16.31 -1.60 12.96
N LYS A 134 -17.45 -1.44 12.29
CA LYS A 134 -18.67 -2.17 12.63
C LYS A 134 -18.47 -3.64 12.26
N LYS A 135 -18.69 -4.53 13.24
CA LYS A 135 -18.63 -5.98 13.06
C LYS A 135 -19.85 -6.48 12.31
#